data_AF-A0A382AI19-F1
#
_entry.id   AF-A0A382AI19-F1
#
_cell.length_a   1.000
_cell.length_b   1.000
_cell.length_c   1.000
_cell.angle_alpha   90.00
_cell.angle_beta   90.00
_cell.angle_gamma   90.00
#
_symmetry.space_group_name_H-M   'P 1'
#
loop_
_entity.id
_entity.type
_entity.pdbx_description
1 polymer ?
#
loop_
_entity_poly.entity_id
_entity_poly.type
_entity_poly.pdbx_seq_one_letter_code
_entity_poly.pdbx_strand_id
1 'polypeptide(L)' 'DDIETVFLSSGDQNAFISSSLIRQIAQEGGNISDFVHPAVQNALAEAYKK' A
#
# COMPACT_ATOMS: atom_id res chain seq x y z
N ASP A 1 0.98 30.43 -15.37
CA ASP A 1 1.47 29.90 -14.09
C ASP A 1 0.30 29.60 -13.17
N ASP A 2 -0.46 28.54 -13.45
CA ASP A 2 -1.46 28.00 -12.53
C ASP A 2 -1.44 26.47 -12.65
N ILE A 3 -1.21 25.80 -11.52
CA ILE A 3 -1.28 24.34 -11.42
C ILE A 3 -2.67 24.01 -10.88
N GLU A 4 -3.42 23.18 -11.61
CA GLU A 4 -4.76 22.77 -11.21
C GLU A 4 -4.72 21.38 -10.57
N THR A 5 -5.45 21.20 -9.46
CA THR A 5 -5.54 19.91 -8.76
C THR A 5 -6.78 19.17 -9.19
N VAL A 6 -6.59 17.97 -9.74
CA VAL A 6 -7.68 17.05 -10.07
C VAL A 6 -7.77 15.97 -9.02
N PHE A 7 -8.98 15.73 -8.51
CA PHE A 7 -9.27 14.65 -7.57
C PHE A 7 -9.90 13.46 -8.30
N LEU A 8 -9.45 12.26 -7.99
CA LEU A 8 -9.97 11.00 -8.54
C LEU A 8 -10.37 10.07 -7.39
N SER A 9 -11.55 9.46 -7.50
CA SER A 9 -12.00 8.43 -6.56
C SER A 9 -11.29 7.11 -6.81
N SER A 10 -10.88 6.42 -5.75
CA SER A 10 -10.14 5.16 -5.80
C SER A 10 -10.98 3.93 -6.21
N GLY A 11 -12.30 4.08 -6.31
CA GLY A 11 -13.25 2.98 -6.51
C GLY A 11 -13.47 2.14 -5.24
N ASP A 12 -14.59 1.42 -5.16
CA ASP A 12 -15.03 0.71 -3.94
C ASP A 12 -13.99 -0.28 -3.40
N GLN A 13 -13.23 -0.89 -4.29
CA GLN A 13 -12.32 -2.00 -3.98
C GLN A 13 -11.06 -1.53 -3.25
N ASN A 14 -10.68 -0.25 -3.43
CA ASN A 14 -9.50 0.36 -2.84
C ASN A 14 -9.84 1.44 -1.81
N ALA A 15 -11.13 1.71 -1.57
CA ALA A 15 -11.59 2.76 -0.66
C ALA A 15 -11.07 2.61 0.78
N PHE A 16 -10.73 1.38 1.19
CA PHE A 16 -10.27 1.06 2.54
C PHE A 16 -8.76 0.83 2.66
N ILE A 17 -8.00 0.97 1.58
CA ILE A 17 -6.55 0.70 1.59
C ILE A 17 -5.80 1.85 2.26
N SER A 18 -5.09 1.54 3.34
CA SER A 18 -4.21 2.48 4.05
C SER A 18 -2.76 1.99 4.04
N SER A 19 -1.84 2.83 3.54
CA SER A 19 -0.40 2.52 3.51
C SER A 19 0.17 2.30 4.92
N SER A 20 -0.31 3.05 5.91
CA SER A 20 0.15 2.90 7.29
C SER A 20 -0.23 1.51 7.86
N LEU A 21 -1.47 1.08 7.59
CA LEU A 21 -1.95 -0.22 8.05
C LEU A 21 -1.22 -1.38 7.34
N ILE A 22 -1.04 -1.31 6.03
CA ILE A 22 -0.32 -2.34 5.27
C ILE A 22 1.13 -2.48 5.75
N ARG A 23 1.82 -1.37 6.01
CA ARG A 23 3.18 -1.41 6.55
C ARG A 23 3.22 -2.07 7.92
N GLN A 24 2.28 -1.76 8.81
CA GLN A 24 2.19 -2.38 10.12
C GLN A 24 1.98 -3.90 10.02
N ILE A 25 1.06 -4.36 9.17
CA ILE A 25 0.82 -5.79 8.95
C ILE A 25 2.10 -6.47 8.43
N ALA A 26 2.79 -5.87 7.46
CA ALA A 26 4.01 -6.41 6.90
C ALA A 26 5.16 -6.47 7.92
N GLN A 27 5.29 -5.47 8.80
CA GLN A 27 6.27 -5.44 9.88
C GLN A 27 6.09 -6.58 10.89
N GLU A 28 4.84 -6.92 11.19
CA GLU A 28 4.48 -8.04 12.08
C GLU A 28 4.52 -9.40 11.36
N GLY A 29 4.91 -9.45 10.08
CA GLY A 29 5.01 -10.67 9.29
C GLY A 29 3.68 -11.18 8.71
N GLY A 30 2.65 -10.35 8.67
CA GLY A 30 1.37 -10.69 8.06
C GLY A 30 1.41 -10.70 6.53
N ASN A 31 0.51 -11.48 5.91
CA ASN A 31 0.37 -11.51 4.45
C ASN A 31 -0.41 -10.29 3.94
N ILE A 32 0.12 -9.64 2.90
CA ILE A 32 -0.46 -8.44 2.27
C ILE A 32 -0.68 -8.59 0.75
N SER A 33 -0.55 -9.81 0.20
CA SER A 33 -0.60 -10.09 -1.25
C SER A 33 -1.86 -9.56 -1.95
N ASP A 34 -2.98 -9.52 -1.24
CA ASP A 34 -4.28 -9.11 -1.79
C ASP A 34 -4.44 -7.59 -1.86
N PHE A 35 -3.54 -6.84 -1.22
CA PHE A 35 -3.62 -5.40 -1.08
C PHE A 35 -2.52 -4.64 -1.83
N VAL A 36 -1.48 -5.33 -2.31
CA VAL A 36 -0.35 -4.71 -2.99
C VAL A 36 0.10 -5.52 -4.19
N HIS A 37 0.76 -4.82 -5.12
CA HIS A 37 1.44 -5.49 -6.23
C HIS A 37 2.60 -6.38 -5.70
N PRO A 38 2.91 -7.53 -6.33
CA PRO A 38 3.99 -8.43 -5.87
C PRO A 38 5.36 -7.75 -5.69
N ALA A 39 5.67 -6.76 -6.53
CA ALA A 39 6.90 -5.97 -6.39
C ALA A 39 6.99 -5.23 -5.05
N VAL A 40 5.87 -4.69 -4.55
CA VAL A 40 5.79 -4.00 -3.26
C VAL A 40 5.86 -5.01 -2.11
N GLN A 41 5.20 -6.15 -2.24
CA GLN A 41 5.28 -7.24 -1.26
C GLN A 41 6.74 -7.69 -1.07
N ASN A 42 7.46 -7.91 -2.16
CA ASN A 42 8.88 -8.30 -2.12
C ASN A 42 9.76 -7.23 -1.47
N ALA A 43 9.54 -5.96 -1.81
CA ALA A 43 10.28 -4.84 -1.22
C ALA A 43 10.03 -4.69 0.29
N LEU A 44 8.77 -4.84 0.74
CA LEU A 44 8.43 -4.80 2.17
C LEU A 44 8.97 -6.00 2.93
N ALA A 45 8.93 -7.20 2.32
CA ALA A 45 9.52 -8.39 2.90
C ALA A 45 11.04 -8.24 3.06
N GLU A 46 11.73 -7.60 2.12
CA GLU A 46 13.16 -7.30 2.25
C GLU A 46 13.43 -6.23 3.32
N ALA A 47 12.65 -5.15 3.34
CA ALA A 47 12.82 -4.04 4.28
C ALA A 47 12.62 -4.43 5.76
N TYR A 48 11.83 -5.48 6.03
CA TYR A 48 11.53 -5.95 7.39
C TYR A 48 12.16 -7.30 7.74
N LYS A 49 13.10 -7.80 6.92
CA LYS A 49 13.96 -8.93 7.33
C LYS A 49 14.73 -8.55 8.59
N LYS A 50 14.63 -9.38 9.62
CA LYS A 50 15.52 -9.35 10.78
C LYS A 50 16.90 -9.86 10.43
#